data_AF-A0A1G7KFQ4-F1
#
_entry.id   AF-A0A1G7KFQ4-F1
#
_cell.length_a   1.000
_cell.length_b   1.000
_cell.length_c   1.000
_cell.angle_alpha   90.00
_cell.angle_beta   90.00
_cell.angle_gamma   90.00
#
_symmetry.space_group_name_H-M   'P 1'
#
loop_
_entity.id
_entity.type
_entity.pdbx_description
1 polymer ?
#
loop_
_entity_poly.entity_id
_entity_poly.type
_entity_poly.pdbx_seq_one_letter_code
_entity_poly.pdbx_strand_id
1 'polypeptide(L)'
;MAARTAFKGVLIAVRALFELKSREKRNIWWYEEHLELLDKSVSVSFETTRLLLYDAMGRRGITSVEIASLAFQNADEVVQWVENHTADC
;
A
#
# COMPACT_ATOMS: atom_id res chain seq x y z
N MET A 1 0.04 15.12 -6.67
CA MET A 1 -1.16 15.04 -5.79
C MET A 1 -1.86 13.69 -5.94
N ALA A 2 -2.22 13.26 -7.17
CA ALA A 2 -2.89 11.99 -7.43
C ALA A 2 -2.16 10.75 -6.86
N ALA A 3 -0.85 10.59 -7.08
CA ALA A 3 -0.11 9.41 -6.60
C ALA A 3 -0.10 9.27 -5.07
N ARG A 4 0.01 10.38 -4.33
CA ARG A 4 -0.11 10.37 -2.86
C ARG A 4 -1.51 10.00 -2.40
N THR A 5 -2.55 10.39 -3.15
CA THR A 5 -3.93 10.00 -2.85
C THR A 5 -4.15 8.51 -3.10
N ALA A 6 -3.63 7.97 -4.21
CA ALA A 6 -3.67 6.54 -4.49
C ALA A 6 -2.99 5.72 -3.38
N PHE A 7 -1.78 6.11 -2.96
CA PHE A 7 -1.10 5.44 -1.85
C PHE A 7 -1.87 5.51 -0.53
N LYS A 8 -2.56 6.63 -0.26
CA LYS A 8 -3.44 6.73 0.92
C LYS A 8 -4.61 5.75 0.85
N GLY A 9 -5.15 5.46 -0.33
CA GLY A 9 -6.18 4.43 -0.52
C GLY A 9 -5.68 3.05 -0.09
N VAL A 10 -4.49 2.66 -0.57
CA VAL A 10 -3.83 1.40 -0.17
C VAL A 10 -3.61 1.35 1.34
N LEU A 11 -3.13 2.45 1.93
CA LEU A 11 -2.92 2.52 3.37
C LEU A 11 -4.21 2.39 4.18
N ILE A 12 -5.34 2.88 3.65
CA ILE A 12 -6.66 2.73 4.29
C ILE A 12 -7.07 1.26 4.30
N ALA A 13 -6.90 0.55 3.19
CA ALA A 13 -7.21 -0.88 3.12
C ALA A 13 -6.36 -1.68 4.12
N VAL A 14 -5.03 -1.50 4.09
CA VAL A 14 -4.12 -2.19 5.02
C VAL A 14 -4.42 -1.84 6.48
N ARG A 15 -4.84 -0.61 6.78
CA ARG A 15 -5.26 -0.26 8.15
C ARG A 15 -6.53 -0.96 8.59
N ALA A 16 -7.46 -1.20 7.68
CA ALA A 16 -8.69 -1.91 7.97
C ALA A 16 -8.41 -3.37 8.36
N LEU A 17 -7.44 -4.03 7.68
CA LEU A 17 -6.97 -5.38 8.03
C LEU A 17 -6.54 -5.50 9.50
N PHE A 18 -5.83 -4.50 10.01
CA PHE A 18 -5.31 -4.50 11.39
C PHE A 18 -6.27 -3.85 12.40
N GLU A 19 -7.53 -3.60 12.02
CA GLU A 19 -8.56 -2.95 12.84
C GLU A 19 -8.11 -1.62 13.49
N LEU A 20 -7.17 -0.92 12.85
CA LEU A 20 -6.55 0.25 13.44
C LEU A 20 -7.53 1.42 13.44
N LYS A 21 -7.84 1.96 14.63
CA LYS A 21 -8.66 3.16 14.77
C LYS A 21 -8.06 4.33 13.99
N SER A 22 -8.90 5.22 13.47
CA SER A 22 -8.49 6.34 12.60
C SER A 22 -7.41 7.24 13.19
N ARG A 23 -7.35 7.36 14.53
CA ARG A 23 -6.35 8.16 15.25
C ARG A 23 -5.03 7.44 15.51
N GLU A 24 -4.96 6.12 15.38
CA GLU A 24 -3.72 5.37 15.57
C GLU A 24 -2.80 5.58 14.37
N LYS A 25 -1.77 6.40 14.58
CA LYS A 25 -0.73 6.61 13.58
C LYS A 25 0.35 5.55 13.78
N ARG A 26 0.58 4.75 12.74
CA ARG A 26 1.73 3.85 12.65
C ARG A 26 2.73 4.41 11.64
N ASN A 27 4.00 4.16 11.89
CA ASN A 27 5.04 4.41 10.90
C ASN A 27 4.86 3.44 9.73
N ILE A 28 5.36 3.79 8.54
CA ILE A 28 5.15 2.97 7.36
C ILE A 28 5.82 1.59 7.47
N TRP A 29 7.01 1.56 8.08
CA TRP A 29 7.76 0.34 8.40
C TRP A 29 6.98 -0.65 9.26
N TRP A 30 6.10 -0.14 10.14
CA TRP A 30 5.26 -1.01 10.96
C TRP A 30 4.32 -1.85 10.09
N TYR A 31 3.75 -1.26 9.02
CA TYR A 31 2.88 -2.01 8.10
C TYR A 31 3.68 -3.03 7.28
N GLU A 32 4.88 -2.66 6.82
CA GLU A 32 5.76 -3.58 6.07
C GLU A 32 6.13 -4.80 6.94
N GLU A 33 6.54 -4.58 8.19
CA GLU A 33 6.84 -5.65 9.14
C GLU A 33 5.63 -6.54 9.44
N HIS A 34 4.45 -5.96 9.67
CA HIS A 34 3.26 -6.74 10.01
C HIS A 34 2.68 -7.48 8.80
N LEU A 35 2.77 -6.91 7.60
CA LEU A 35 2.45 -7.62 6.37
C LEU A 35 3.45 -8.75 6.11
N GLU A 36 4.74 -8.56 6.38
CA GLU A 36 5.75 -9.61 6.18
C GLU A 36 5.49 -10.82 7.08
N LEU A 37 5.00 -10.60 8.31
CA LEU A 37 4.60 -11.67 9.22
C LEU A 37 3.38 -12.45 8.72
N LEU A 38 2.51 -11.84 7.93
CA LEU A 38 1.32 -12.50 7.36
C LEU A 38 1.64 -13.16 6.03
N ASP A 39 2.23 -12.40 5.10
CA ASP A 39 2.62 -12.84 3.78
C ASP A 39 3.75 -11.95 3.23
N LYS A 40 4.91 -12.57 2.98
CA LYS A 40 6.08 -11.85 2.47
C LYS A 40 5.83 -11.22 1.09
N SER A 41 5.02 -11.86 0.24
CA SER A 41 4.76 -11.36 -1.12
C SER A 41 3.96 -10.07 -1.08
N VAL A 42 2.91 -9.99 -0.26
CA VAL A 42 2.11 -8.75 -0.11
C VAL A 42 2.93 -7.63 0.53
N SER A 43 3.84 -7.95 1.46
CA SER A 43 4.75 -6.96 2.03
C SER A 43 5.64 -6.32 0.96
N VAL A 44 6.20 -7.14 0.05
CA VAL A 44 7.00 -6.64 -1.09
C VAL A 44 6.14 -5.81 -2.05
N SER A 45 4.92 -6.23 -2.38
CA SER A 45 4.01 -5.42 -3.22
C SER A 45 3.63 -4.10 -2.54
N PHE A 46 3.46 -4.08 -1.21
CA PHE A 46 3.20 -2.86 -0.44
C PHE A 46 4.39 -1.91 -0.43
N GLU A 47 5.61 -2.40 -0.17
CA GLU A 47 6.84 -1.61 -0.23
C GLU A 47 7.05 -1.03 -1.63
N THR A 48 6.87 -1.85 -2.67
CA THR A 48 6.99 -1.42 -4.07
C THR A 48 5.98 -0.32 -4.39
N THR A 49 4.73 -0.49 -3.95
CA THR A 49 3.68 0.52 -4.10
C THR A 49 4.05 1.84 -3.41
N ARG A 50 4.63 1.80 -2.21
CA ARG A 50 5.13 2.98 -1.50
C ARG A 50 6.25 3.66 -2.30
N LEU A 51 7.24 2.90 -2.74
CA LEU A 51 8.38 3.43 -3.49
C LEU A 51 7.93 4.12 -4.77
N LEU A 52 6.97 3.55 -5.49
CA LEU A 52 6.50 4.10 -6.76
C LEU A 52 5.49 5.24 -6.57
N LEU A 53 4.40 5.04 -5.82
CA LEU A 53 3.35 6.05 -5.67
C LEU A 53 3.75 7.19 -4.73
N TYR A 54 4.36 6.89 -3.58
CA TYR A 54 4.67 7.91 -2.57
C TYR A 54 5.99 8.62 -2.84
N ASP A 55 7.05 7.85 -3.10
CA ASP A 55 8.40 8.42 -3.27
C ASP A 55 8.64 8.90 -4.72
N ALA A 56 8.59 8.01 -5.72
CA ALA A 56 8.91 8.33 -7.10
C ALA A 56 7.92 9.35 -7.72
N MET A 57 6.64 9.02 -7.74
CA MET A 57 5.62 9.89 -8.33
C MET A 57 5.19 11.00 -7.37
N GLY A 58 4.97 10.64 -6.10
CA GLY A 58 4.42 11.56 -5.10
C GLY A 58 5.39 12.61 -4.59
N ARG A 59 6.68 12.28 -4.42
CA ARG A 59 7.69 13.20 -3.88
C ARG A 59 8.61 13.75 -4.96
N ARG A 60 9.12 12.89 -5.84
CA ARG A 60 10.05 13.29 -6.90
C ARG A 60 9.35 13.78 -8.16
N GLY A 61 8.05 13.55 -8.30
CA GLY A 61 7.26 14.06 -9.43
C GLY A 61 7.51 13.33 -10.74
N ILE A 62 7.93 12.05 -10.69
CA ILE A 62 8.12 11.22 -11.88
C ILE A 62 6.75 10.91 -12.53
N THR A 63 6.64 11.09 -13.84
CA THR A 63 5.38 10.99 -14.60
C THR A 63 5.40 9.95 -15.72
N SER A 64 6.24 8.91 -15.61
CA SER A 64 6.25 7.79 -16.56
C SER A 64 4.97 6.95 -16.44
N VAL A 65 4.40 6.60 -17.59
CA VAL A 65 3.20 5.76 -17.69
C VAL A 65 3.50 4.33 -17.24
N GLU A 66 4.69 3.82 -17.58
CA GLU A 66 5.16 2.49 -17.19
C GLU A 66 5.29 2.39 -15.66
N ILE A 67 5.87 3.40 -15.03
CA ILE A 67 5.99 3.48 -13.57
C ILE A 67 4.60 3.54 -12.93
N ALA A 68 3.69 4.36 -13.48
CA ALA A 68 2.32 4.46 -12.97
C ALA A 68 1.59 3.11 -13.08
N SER A 69 1.69 2.44 -14.23
CA SER A 69 1.06 1.13 -14.47
C SER A 69 1.54 0.09 -13.46
N LEU A 70 2.86 -0.04 -13.29
CA LEU A 70 3.44 -0.97 -12.32
C LEU A 70 2.99 -0.65 -10.89
N ALA A 71 2.97 0.65 -10.54
CA ALA A 71 2.55 1.10 -9.22
C ALA A 71 1.09 0.76 -8.92
N PHE A 72 0.19 0.92 -9.89
CA PHE A 72 -1.22 0.60 -9.74
C PHE A 72 -1.48 -0.91 -9.74
N GLN A 73 -0.71 -1.71 -10.48
CA GLN A 73 -0.78 -3.17 -10.41
C GLN A 73 -0.43 -3.69 -9.01
N ASN A 74 0.70 -3.24 -8.45
CA ASN A 74 1.10 -3.63 -7.10
C ASN A 74 0.11 -3.12 -6.04
N ALA A 75 -0.45 -1.92 -6.24
CA ALA A 75 -1.48 -1.38 -5.34
C ALA A 75 -2.75 -2.25 -5.35
N ASP A 76 -3.17 -2.72 -6.52
CA ASP A 76 -4.34 -3.59 -6.68
C ASP A 76 -4.11 -4.96 -6.05
N GLU A 77 -2.92 -5.56 -6.25
CA GLU A 77 -2.53 -6.81 -5.58
C GLU A 77 -2.64 -6.72 -4.06
N VAL A 78 -2.15 -5.62 -3.47
CA VAL A 78 -2.25 -5.39 -2.02
C VAL A 78 -3.70 -5.27 -1.58
N VAL A 79 -4.52 -4.50 -2.29
CA VAL A 79 -5.93 -4.30 -1.93
C VAL A 79 -6.72 -5.61 -2.04
N GLN A 80 -6.57 -6.35 -3.14
CA GLN A 80 -7.23 -7.64 -3.32
C GLN A 80 -6.81 -8.65 -2.25
N TRP A 81 -5.52 -8.69 -1.90
CA TRP A 81 -5.05 -9.54 -0.83
C TRP A 81 -5.71 -9.16 0.50
N VAL A 82 -5.78 -7.86 0.83
CA VAL A 82 -6.46 -7.37 2.05
C VAL A 82 -7.95 -7.74 2.03
N GLU A 83 -8.65 -7.55 0.92
CA GLU A 83 -10.08 -7.88 0.80
C GLU A 83 -10.34 -9.37 1.07
N ASN A 84 -9.51 -10.25 0.52
CA ASN A 84 -9.64 -11.69 0.76
C ASN A 84 -9.36 -12.08 2.22
N HIS A 85 -8.48 -11.36 2.92
CA HIS A 85 -8.14 -11.66 4.32
C HIS A 85 -9.02 -10.91 5.34
N THR A 86 -9.92 -10.04 4.88
CA THR A 86 -10.92 -9.35 5.71
C THR A 86 -12.33 -9.88 5.49
N ALA A 87 -12.61 -10.53 4.36
CA ALA A 87 -13.90 -11.13 4.03
C ALA A 87 -14.23 -12.44 4.78
N ASP A 88 -13.23 -13.10 5.37
CA ASP A 88 -13.38 -14.37 6.10
C ASP A 88 -13.78 -14.19 7.59
N CYS A 89 -14.36 -13.05 7.97
CA CYS A 89 -14.83 -12.74 9.33
C CYS A 89 -16.36 -12.57 9.42
#